data_AF-A0A369J647-F1
#
_entry.id   AF-A0A369J647-F1
#
_cell.length_a   1.000
_cell.length_b   1.000
_cell.length_c   1.000
_cell.angle_alpha   90.00
_cell.angle_beta   90.00
_cell.angle_gamma   90.00
#
_symmetry.space_group_name_H-M   'P 1'
#
loop_
_entity.id
_entity.type
_entity.pdbx_description
1 polymer ?
#
loop_
_entity_poly.entity_id
_entity_poly.type
_entity_poly.pdbx_seq_one_letter_code
_entity_poly.pdbx_strand_id
1 'polypeptide(L)'
;MAIGENIIVNDFMFCQDHGDELCHICCCDHRMTNNIRIEKDLSDMEEFFEFEAEERQPLNAYALGAVAAVTTESSYECEAHHKVDCAKCFDWVGIIKKEAEAAEEQGRWLTKRNSLMDRTQLESACQYIAWA
;
A
#
# COMPACT_ATOMS: atom_id res chain seq x y z
N MET A 1 14.40 19.65 15.44
CA MET A 1 14.01 18.89 14.23
C MET A 1 14.71 17.55 14.35
N ALA A 2 13.99 16.52 14.79
CA ALA A 2 14.55 15.18 14.75
C ALA A 2 14.53 14.76 13.28
N ILE A 3 15.71 14.70 12.66
CA ILE A 3 15.87 13.96 11.41
C ILE A 3 15.77 12.51 11.89
N GLY A 4 14.58 11.92 11.83
CA GLY A 4 14.42 10.50 12.13
C GLY A 4 15.38 9.73 11.23
N GLU A 5 16.11 8.76 11.80
CA GLU A 5 16.97 7.91 11.00
C GLU A 5 16.11 7.11 10.02
N ASN A 6 16.63 6.88 8.82
CA ASN A 6 15.92 6.20 7.75
C ASN A 6 16.64 4.90 7.38
N ILE A 7 15.86 3.92 6.97
CA ILE A 7 16.36 2.63 6.51
C ILE A 7 16.11 2.49 5.01
N ILE A 8 16.93 1.69 4.35
CA ILE A 8 16.75 1.35 2.95
C ILE A 8 16.52 -0.15 2.87
N VAL A 9 15.40 -0.56 2.27
CA VAL A 9 15.04 -1.96 2.06
C VAL A 9 14.70 -2.13 0.59
N ASN A 10 15.55 -2.86 -0.14
CA ASN A 10 15.44 -3.08 -1.58
C ASN A 10 15.19 -1.76 -2.36
N ASP A 11 16.09 -0.80 -2.19
CA ASP A 11 16.06 0.56 -2.76
C ASP A 11 14.94 1.51 -2.27
N PHE A 12 14.04 1.06 -1.38
CA PHE A 12 12.96 1.90 -0.83
C PHE A 12 13.32 2.43 0.54
N MET A 13 12.92 3.67 0.82
CA MET A 13 13.23 4.38 2.06
C MET A 13 12.05 4.33 3.04
N PHE A 14 12.35 4.02 4.31
CA PHE A 14 11.37 3.95 5.39
C PHE A 14 11.90 4.57 6.68
N CYS A 15 10.99 4.87 7.61
CA CYS A 15 11.33 5.24 8.97
C CYS A 15 12.04 4.09 9.69
N GLN A 16 13.19 4.35 10.34
CA GLN A 16 13.92 3.32 11.06
C GLN A 16 13.16 2.75 12.25
N ASP A 17 12.44 3.58 12.99
CA ASP A 17 11.80 3.14 14.24
C ASP A 17 10.52 2.34 13.98
N HIS A 18 9.77 2.69 12.94
CA HIS A 18 8.41 2.16 12.70
C HIS A 18 8.30 1.36 11.41
N GLY A 19 9.28 1.45 10.50
CA GLY A 19 9.24 0.81 9.19
C GLY A 19 8.22 1.44 8.22
N ASP A 20 7.53 2.50 8.65
CA ASP A 20 6.55 3.22 7.84
C ASP A 20 7.23 4.13 6.82
N GLU A 21 6.69 4.13 5.61
CA GLU A 21 7.05 5.09 4.58
C GLU A 21 6.52 6.50 4.89
N LEU A 22 5.28 6.57 5.39
CA LEU A 22 4.69 7.78 5.97
C LEU A 22 4.49 7.55 7.46
N CYS A 23 5.43 8.00 8.28
CA CYS A 23 5.33 7.84 9.72
C CYS A 23 4.72 9.09 10.37
N HIS A 24 3.51 8.94 10.91
CA HIS A 24 2.86 10.02 11.67
C HIS A 24 3.48 10.26 13.05
N ILE A 25 4.25 9.30 13.57
CA ILE A 25 4.91 9.39 14.89
C ILE A 25 6.21 10.19 14.77
N CYS A 26 7.06 9.83 13.80
CA CYS A 26 8.32 10.52 13.53
C CYS A 26 8.17 11.74 12.61
N CYS A 27 6.96 11.96 12.07
CA CYS A 27 6.65 13.01 11.10
C CYS A 27 7.55 12.99 9.85
N CYS A 28 7.92 11.80 9.39
CA CYS A 28 8.69 11.62 8.15
C CYS A 28 7.79 11.08 7.03
N ASP A 29 8.01 11.60 5.82
CA ASP A 29 7.29 11.20 4.62
C ASP A 29 8.30 10.89 3.51
N HIS A 30 8.47 9.61 3.22
CA HIS A 30 9.38 9.09 2.20
C HIS A 30 8.65 8.73 0.90
N ARG A 31 7.32 8.95 0.83
CA ARG A 31 6.50 8.57 -0.32
C ARG A 31 6.96 9.23 -1.62
N MET A 32 7.41 10.49 -1.57
CA MET A 32 7.91 11.20 -2.76
C MET A 32 9.10 10.47 -3.39
N THR A 33 10.10 10.08 -2.59
CA THR A 33 11.30 9.40 -3.09
C THR A 33 10.97 8.01 -3.63
N ASN A 34 10.13 7.27 -2.93
CA ASN A 34 9.73 5.94 -3.34
C ASN A 34 8.82 5.98 -4.57
N ASN A 35 7.91 6.96 -4.70
CA ASN A 35 7.07 7.15 -5.88
C ASN A 35 7.91 7.38 -7.14
N ILE A 36 8.96 8.20 -7.07
CA ILE A 36 9.90 8.39 -8.20
C ILE A 36 10.55 7.05 -8.59
N ARG A 37 10.87 6.19 -7.61
CA ARG A 37 11.44 4.86 -7.88
C ARG A 37 10.42 3.94 -8.54
N ILE A 38 9.19 3.93 -8.04
CA ILE A 38 8.06 3.17 -8.58
C ILE A 38 7.79 3.60 -10.03
N GLU A 39 7.66 4.89 -10.29
CA GLU A 39 7.43 5.45 -11.63
C GLU A 39 8.53 5.03 -12.60
N LYS A 40 9.79 5.00 -12.16
CA LYS A 40 10.91 4.54 -12.99
C LYS A 40 10.85 3.04 -13.30
N ASP A 41 10.42 2.21 -12.35
CA ASP A 41 10.29 0.77 -12.56
C ASP A 41 9.01 0.42 -13.36
N LEU A 42 8.03 1.33 -13.38
CA LEU A 42 6.77 1.20 -14.12
C LEU A 42 6.75 1.91 -15.47
N SER A 43 7.70 2.80 -15.78
CA SER A 43 7.73 3.54 -17.05
C SER A 43 7.80 2.64 -18.29
N ASP A 44 8.22 1.39 -18.10
CA ASP A 44 8.26 0.36 -19.15
C ASP A 44 6.90 -0.35 -19.36
N MET A 45 5.89 -0.05 -18.53
CA MET A 45 4.54 -0.63 -18.59
C MET A 45 3.51 0.47 -18.87
N GLU A 46 3.24 0.74 -20.16
CA GLU A 46 2.25 1.72 -20.63
C GLU A 46 0.84 1.56 -20.01
N GLU A 47 0.47 0.36 -19.56
CA GLU A 47 -0.83 0.07 -18.93
C GLU A 47 -1.01 0.68 -17.53
N PHE A 48 0.04 1.19 -16.89
CA PHE A 48 -0.03 1.72 -15.53
C PHE A 48 -0.26 3.23 -15.45
N PHE A 49 -0.44 3.92 -16.58
CA PHE A 49 -0.64 5.37 -16.66
C PHE A 49 -1.95 5.88 -15.99
N GLU A 50 -2.87 4.99 -15.62
CA GLU A 50 -4.06 5.33 -14.82
C GLU A 50 -3.88 5.15 -13.31
N PHE A 51 -2.74 4.63 -12.86
CA PHE A 51 -2.46 4.47 -11.44
C PHE A 51 -1.97 5.78 -10.82
N GLU A 52 -2.80 6.44 -10.03
CA GLU A 52 -2.39 7.57 -9.21
C GLU A 52 -1.51 7.07 -8.05
N ALA A 53 -0.19 7.07 -8.26
CA ALA A 53 0.80 6.73 -7.24
C ALA A 53 0.71 7.62 -5.98
N GLU A 54 -0.02 8.74 -6.05
CA GLU A 54 -0.32 9.63 -4.93
C GLU A 54 -1.47 9.11 -4.04
N GLU A 55 -2.40 8.32 -4.59
CA GLU A 55 -3.57 7.78 -3.86
C GLU A 55 -3.31 6.41 -3.21
N ARG A 56 -2.15 5.80 -3.46
CA ARG A 56 -1.81 4.49 -2.90
C ARG A 56 -1.70 4.52 -1.38
N GLN A 57 -1.88 3.34 -0.77
CA GLN A 57 -1.59 3.17 0.65
C GLN A 57 -0.08 3.30 0.92
N PRO A 58 0.33 3.97 2.01
CA PRO A 58 1.72 3.99 2.46
C PRO A 58 2.20 2.58 2.77
N LEU A 59 3.45 2.27 2.40
CA LEU A 59 4.06 0.96 2.66
C LEU A 59 4.64 0.90 4.08
N ASN A 60 4.70 -0.31 4.65
CA ASN A 60 5.42 -0.59 5.88
C ASN A 60 6.34 -1.80 5.71
N ALA A 61 7.66 -1.58 5.85
CA ALA A 61 8.66 -2.62 5.65
C ALA A 61 8.62 -3.72 6.72
N TYR A 62 8.37 -3.35 7.97
CA TYR A 62 8.33 -4.30 9.10
C TYR A 62 7.07 -5.16 9.07
N ALA A 63 5.94 -4.61 8.61
CA ALA A 63 4.71 -5.37 8.38
C ALA A 63 4.89 -6.47 7.31
N LEU A 64 5.84 -6.27 6.39
CA LEU A 64 6.22 -7.24 5.36
C LEU A 64 7.40 -8.13 5.78
N GLY A 65 7.80 -8.07 7.05
CA GLY A 65 8.81 -8.94 7.65
C GLY A 65 10.25 -8.51 7.40
N ALA A 66 10.51 -7.22 7.16
CA ALA A 66 11.87 -6.71 7.17
C ALA A 66 12.44 -6.69 8.59
N VAL A 67 13.62 -7.27 8.76
CA VAL A 67 14.37 -7.31 10.02
C VAL A 67 15.81 -6.89 9.77
N ALA A 68 16.45 -6.27 10.75
CA ALA A 68 17.86 -5.90 10.63
C ALA A 68 18.73 -7.16 10.43
N ALA A 69 19.57 -7.15 9.41
CA ALA A 69 20.44 -8.27 9.09
C ALA A 69 21.50 -8.42 10.18
N VAL A 70 21.64 -9.64 10.70
CA VAL A 70 22.57 -9.94 11.80
C VAL A 70 24.04 -9.72 11.39
N THR A 71 24.32 -9.84 10.09
CA THR A 71 25.67 -9.79 9.52
C THR A 71 26.13 -8.39 9.12
N THR A 72 25.21 -7.44 8.94
CA THR A 72 25.51 -6.11 8.40
C THR A 72 24.67 -5.07 9.11
N GLU A 73 25.33 -4.17 9.85
CA GLU A 73 24.69 -3.19 10.75
C GLU A 73 23.71 -2.22 10.06
N SER A 74 23.72 -2.15 8.72
CA SER A 74 22.91 -1.20 7.94
C SER A 74 22.03 -1.84 6.88
N SER A 75 21.91 -3.17 6.82
CA SER A 75 21.09 -3.86 5.82
C SER A 75 19.92 -4.59 6.45
N TYR A 76 18.85 -4.77 5.68
CA TYR A 76 17.63 -5.43 6.12
C TYR A 76 17.40 -6.71 5.32
N GLU A 77 17.11 -7.80 6.03
CA GLU A 77 16.74 -9.08 5.44
C GLU A 77 15.27 -9.38 5.69
N CYS A 78 14.68 -10.25 4.87
CA CYS A 78 13.35 -10.73 5.16
C CYS A 78 13.39 -11.88 6.17
N GLU A 79 12.46 -11.86 7.13
CA GLU A 79 12.32 -12.88 8.17
C GLU A 79 12.10 -14.29 7.59
N ALA A 80 11.42 -14.40 6.45
CA ALA A 80 11.06 -15.68 5.85
C ALA A 80 12.23 -16.40 5.13
N HIS A 81 13.13 -15.65 4.47
CA HIS A 81 14.20 -16.23 3.67
C HIS A 81 15.60 -15.88 4.16
N HIS A 82 15.73 -15.03 5.18
CA HIS A 82 17.01 -14.52 5.70
C HIS A 82 17.94 -14.02 4.59
N LYS A 83 17.35 -13.33 3.62
CA LYS A 83 18.05 -12.77 2.47
C LYS A 83 17.91 -11.26 2.51
N VAL A 84 19.05 -10.58 2.54
CA VAL A 84 19.15 -9.13 2.37
C VAL A 84 18.53 -8.75 1.03
N ASP A 85 17.64 -7.75 1.05
CA ASP A 85 16.93 -7.25 -0.13
C ASP A 85 16.28 -8.38 -0.95
N CYS A 86 15.46 -9.18 -0.27
CA CYS A 86 14.79 -10.31 -0.90
C CYS A 86 13.80 -9.83 -1.98
N ALA A 87 14.19 -9.97 -3.25
CA ALA A 87 13.38 -9.64 -4.41
C ALA A 87 11.99 -10.32 -4.49
N LYS A 88 11.74 -11.37 -3.69
CA LYS A 88 10.42 -12.02 -3.61
C LYS A 88 9.52 -11.43 -2.53
N CYS A 89 10.09 -11.02 -1.40
CA CYS A 89 9.34 -10.49 -0.25
C CYS A 89 9.17 -8.98 -0.35
N PHE A 90 10.19 -8.30 -0.89
CA PHE A 90 10.24 -6.85 -1.05
C PHE A 90 10.02 -6.45 -2.51
N ASP A 91 9.15 -7.17 -3.22
CA ASP A 91 8.65 -6.75 -4.53
C ASP A 91 7.61 -5.64 -4.33
N TRP A 92 8.09 -4.45 -3.98
CA TRP A 92 7.25 -3.30 -3.62
C TRP A 92 6.27 -2.94 -4.75
N VAL A 93 6.74 -2.97 -6.00
CA VAL A 93 5.91 -2.70 -7.17
C VAL A 93 4.83 -3.76 -7.35
N GLY A 94 5.17 -5.04 -7.20
CA GLY A 94 4.19 -6.13 -7.26
C GLY A 94 3.17 -6.10 -6.12
N ILE A 95 3.56 -5.65 -4.93
CA ILE A 95 2.66 -5.46 -3.78
C ILE A 95 1.67 -4.34 -4.07
N ILE A 96 2.16 -3.17 -4.49
CA ILE A 96 1.32 -2.01 -4.85
C ILE A 96 0.31 -2.39 -5.94
N LYS A 97 0.72 -3.14 -6.95
CA LYS A 97 -0.16 -3.65 -8.01
C LYS A 97 -1.32 -4.47 -7.46
N LYS A 98 -1.01 -5.44 -6.60
CA LYS A 98 -2.03 -6.31 -5.99
C LYS A 98 -2.97 -5.54 -5.09
N GLU A 99 -2.46 -4.56 -4.35
CA GLU A 99 -3.29 -3.69 -3.51
C GLU A 99 -4.22 -2.81 -4.34
N ALA A 100 -3.74 -2.27 -5.47
CA ALA A 100 -4.55 -1.50 -6.40
C ALA A 100 -5.72 -2.34 -6.97
N GLU A 101 -5.42 -3.53 -7.47
CA GLU A 101 -6.42 -4.47 -8.00
C GLU A 101 -7.46 -4.85 -6.93
N ALA A 102 -7.02 -5.13 -5.70
CA ALA A 102 -7.91 -5.46 -4.59
C ALA A 102 -8.81 -4.28 -4.18
N ALA A 103 -8.27 -3.06 -4.18
CA ALA A 103 -9.02 -1.84 -3.87
C ALA A 103 -10.10 -1.58 -4.92
N GLU A 104 -9.81 -1.76 -6.21
CA GLU A 104 -10.81 -1.68 -7.28
C GLU A 104 -11.93 -2.70 -7.11
N GLU A 105 -11.58 -3.96 -6.82
CA GLU A 105 -12.57 -5.03 -6.61
C GLU A 105 -13.48 -4.72 -5.42
N GLN A 106 -12.91 -4.23 -4.31
CA GLN A 106 -13.66 -3.82 -3.14
C GLN A 106 -14.58 -2.63 -3.43
N GLY A 107 -14.11 -1.64 -4.19
CA GLY A 107 -14.92 -0.50 -4.65
C GLY A 107 -16.12 -0.93 -5.49
N ARG A 108 -15.91 -1.88 -6.42
CA ARG A 108 -16.99 -2.48 -7.22
C ARG A 108 -18.01 -3.22 -6.34
N TRP A 109 -17.55 -3.99 -5.36
CA TRP A 109 -18.43 -4.71 -4.44
C TRP A 109 -19.25 -3.77 -3.56
N LEU A 110 -18.64 -2.73 -2.99
CA LEU A 110 -19.33 -1.73 -2.17
C LEU A 110 -20.41 -1.00 -2.97
N THR A 111 -20.11 -0.62 -4.21
CA THR A 111 -21.08 0.00 -5.13
C THR A 111 -22.26 -0.92 -5.40
N LYS A 112 -21.99 -2.20 -5.70
CA LYS A 112 -23.03 -3.20 -5.92
C LYS A 112 -23.90 -3.40 -4.68
N ARG A 113 -23.28 -3.52 -3.50
CA ARG A 113 -23.99 -3.64 -2.22
C ARG A 113 -24.89 -2.44 -1.95
N ASN A 114 -24.39 -1.23 -2.14
CA ASN A 114 -25.17 -0.01 -1.92
C ASN A 114 -26.38 0.04 -2.87
N SER A 115 -26.20 -0.27 -4.17
CA SER A 115 -27.32 -0.33 -5.11
C SER A 115 -28.39 -1.37 -4.74
N LEU A 116 -27.98 -2.51 -4.17
CA LEU A 116 -28.91 -3.52 -3.66
C LEU A 116 -29.67 -3.02 -2.42
N MET A 117 -28.99 -2.35 -1.49
CA MET A 117 -29.63 -1.78 -0.31
C MET A 117 -30.62 -0.68 -0.67
N ASP A 118 -30.26 0.22 -1.58
CA ASP A 118 -31.13 1.27 -2.09
C ASP A 118 -32.39 0.68 -2.75
N ARG A 119 -32.23 -0.40 -3.54
CA ARG A 119 -33.37 -1.08 -4.15
C ARG A 119 -34.31 -1.70 -3.11
N THR A 120 -33.77 -2.38 -2.11
CA THR A 120 -34.60 -2.93 -1.02
C THR A 120 -35.30 -1.84 -0.19
N GLN A 121 -34.67 -0.69 0.02
CA GLN A 121 -35.32 0.45 0.70
C GLN A 121 -36.47 1.03 -0.13
N LEU A 122 -36.30 1.18 -1.45
CA LEU A 122 -37.37 1.62 -2.36
C LEU A 122 -38.54 0.64 -2.42
N GLU A 123 -38.26 -0.66 -2.50
CA GLU A 123 -39.29 -1.71 -2.48
C GLU A 123 -40.10 -1.69 -1.17
N SER A 124 -39.41 -1.52 -0.04
CA SER A 124 -40.04 -1.38 1.28
C SER A 124 -40.93 -0.13 1.36
N ALA A 125 -40.48 0.99 0.81
CA ALA A 125 -41.24 2.25 0.79
C ALA A 125 -42.48 2.16 -0.12
N CYS A 126 -42.39 1.52 -1.27
CA CYS A 126 -43.54 1.29 -2.16
C CYS A 126 -44.59 0.37 -1.52
N GLN A 127 -44.17 -0.63 -0.74
CA GLN A 127 -45.10 -1.49 0.00
C GLN A 127 -45.89 -0.72 1.05
N TYR A 128 -45.31 0.26 1.73
CA TYR A 128 -46.03 1.08 2.71
C TYR A 128 -47.06 2.04 2.07
N ILE A 129 -46.82 2.54 0.86
CA ILE A 129 -47.74 3.44 0.15
C ILE A 129 -48.93 2.68 -0.44
N ALA A 130 -48.78 1.41 -0.82
CA ALA A 130 -49.85 0.61 -1.41
C ALA A 130 -50.97 0.20 -0.42
N TRP A 131 -50.78 0.43 0.89
CA TRP A 131 -51.73 0.10 1.95
C TRP A 131 -52.27 1.33 2.71
N ALA A 132 -51.95 2.55 2.24
CA ALA A 132 -52.46 3.82 2.77
C ALA A 132 -53.54 4.42 1.85
#